data_AF-A0A843AWS6-F1
#
_entry.id   AF-A0A843AWS6-F1
#
_cell.length_a   1.000
_cell.length_b   1.000
_cell.length_c   1.000
_cell.angle_alpha   90.00
_cell.angle_beta   90.00
_cell.angle_gamma   90.00
#
_symmetry.space_group_name_H-M   'P 1'
#
loop_
_entity.id
_entity.type
_entity.pdbx_description
1 polymer ?
#
loop_
_entity_poly.entity_id
_entity_poly.type
_entity_poly.pdbx_seq_one_letter_code
_entity_poly.pdbx_strand_id
1 'polypeptide(L)'
;MRKPYVILIGSASGIGKSTIASELAKELGIKHLIETDFIREIVRGIIGPDYAPALHKSSFDAYVTLKDKQRFDGNTANLISAGFEEHASFVIPAIEKVIKRAVDDYDDLVIEGVHLVPGFLDIEKFKKDASIHFFVLTADEEVHKERFVKRAMKIKRGGKHLEYFKENRIINNYLVKQALEHRVPVINNLDINETKKRMLSLIKEICKEMIFQHSVDQLELETDIILNKYGGRIMDVSYFLPGFGEPLRRKVNVYDPSEAKRFIQQLQENPKRKKDLEGLYELSGNVHRHRICAPDEESLEAMIKELENKGLLYQINKD
;
A
#
# COMPACT_ATOMS: atom_id res chain seq x y z
N MET A 1 27.64 -3.45 -6.17
CA MET A 1 26.82 -2.26 -6.48
C MET A 1 25.54 -2.32 -5.66
N ARG A 2 24.98 -1.17 -5.28
CA ARG A 2 23.65 -1.11 -4.66
C ARG A 2 22.61 -1.62 -5.67
N LYS A 3 21.60 -2.35 -5.20
CA LYS A 3 20.42 -2.63 -6.04
C LYS A 3 19.68 -1.32 -6.32
N PRO A 4 19.24 -1.03 -7.56
CA PRO A 4 18.37 0.09 -7.82
C PRO A 4 17.01 -0.12 -7.16
N TYR A 5 16.36 0.97 -6.76
CA TYR A 5 14.97 0.96 -6.33
C TYR A 5 14.06 0.93 -7.55
N VAL A 6 13.09 0.02 -7.56
CA VAL A 6 11.96 0.07 -8.48
C VAL A 6 10.69 0.16 -7.65
N ILE A 7 10.09 1.33 -7.65
CA ILE A 7 8.89 1.64 -6.86
C ILE A 7 7.70 1.72 -7.80
N LEU A 8 6.71 0.87 -7.58
CA LEU A 8 5.48 0.77 -8.36
C LEU A 8 4.31 1.27 -7.51
N ILE A 9 3.56 2.25 -8.00
CA ILE A 9 2.43 2.86 -7.29
C ILE A 9 1.16 2.71 -8.13
N GLY A 10 0.43 1.62 -7.90
CA GLY A 10 -0.85 1.32 -8.55
C GLY A 10 -2.01 2.03 -7.88
N SER A 11 -2.94 2.57 -8.66
CA SER A 11 -4.12 3.25 -8.11
C SER A 11 -5.12 3.63 -9.20
N ALA A 12 -6.40 3.65 -8.83
CA ALA A 12 -7.45 4.28 -9.63
C ALA A 12 -7.25 5.80 -9.78
N SER A 13 -7.99 6.42 -10.70
CA SER A 13 -7.92 7.86 -10.94
C SER A 13 -8.54 8.64 -9.78
N GLY A 14 -7.96 9.78 -9.43
CA GLY A 14 -8.49 10.65 -8.37
C GLY A 14 -8.09 10.27 -6.94
N ILE A 15 -7.30 9.23 -6.72
CA ILE A 15 -6.83 8.86 -5.36
C ILE A 15 -5.67 9.74 -4.87
N GLY A 16 -4.89 10.35 -5.76
CA GLY A 16 -3.73 11.19 -5.40
C GLY A 16 -2.36 10.58 -5.71
N LYS A 17 -2.32 9.49 -6.50
CA LYS A 17 -1.10 8.75 -6.87
C LYS A 17 0.05 9.61 -7.40
N SER A 18 -0.21 10.54 -8.34
CA SER A 18 0.84 11.35 -8.97
C SER A 18 1.52 12.28 -7.96
N THR A 19 0.76 12.80 -6.99
CA THR A 19 1.31 13.63 -5.90
C THR A 19 2.19 12.80 -4.97
N ILE A 20 1.70 11.64 -4.51
CA ILE A 20 2.50 10.74 -3.66
C ILE A 20 3.76 10.26 -4.36
N ALA A 21 3.66 9.87 -5.63
CA ALA A 21 4.80 9.41 -6.42
C ALA A 21 5.87 10.49 -6.56
N SER A 22 5.46 11.74 -6.85
CA SER A 22 6.37 12.88 -6.95
C SER A 22 7.05 13.20 -5.62
N GLU A 23 6.31 13.25 -4.52
CA GLU A 23 6.86 13.53 -3.19
C GLU A 23 7.81 12.42 -2.72
N LEU A 24 7.46 11.16 -2.98
CA LEU A 24 8.32 10.02 -2.66
C LEU A 24 9.59 9.98 -3.52
N ALA A 25 9.48 10.24 -4.81
CA ALA A 25 10.64 10.32 -5.71
C ALA A 25 11.60 11.42 -5.28
N LYS A 26 11.07 12.60 -4.92
CA LYS A 26 11.85 13.72 -4.38
C LYS A 26 12.58 13.34 -3.09
N GLU A 27 11.87 12.72 -2.14
CA GLU A 27 12.44 12.29 -0.86
C GLU A 27 13.60 11.28 -1.03
N LEU A 28 13.46 10.36 -1.99
CA LEU A 28 14.46 9.32 -2.25
C LEU A 28 15.53 9.75 -3.27
N GLY A 29 15.45 10.97 -3.81
CA GLY A 29 16.37 11.47 -4.84
C GLY A 29 16.25 10.74 -6.19
N ILE A 30 15.10 10.12 -6.47
CA ILE A 30 14.86 9.35 -7.70
C ILE A 30 14.45 10.28 -8.82
N LYS A 31 15.22 10.28 -9.92
CA LYS A 31 15.00 11.17 -11.07
C LYS A 31 13.98 10.62 -12.07
N HIS A 32 13.90 9.30 -12.20
CA HIS A 32 13.03 8.66 -13.17
C HIS A 32 11.65 8.40 -12.55
N LEU A 33 10.71 9.29 -12.85
CA LEU A 33 9.29 9.13 -12.51
C LEU A 33 8.48 8.98 -13.80
N ILE A 34 7.81 7.84 -13.98
CA ILE A 34 7.10 7.51 -15.22
C ILE A 34 5.63 7.21 -14.93
N GLU A 35 4.73 7.90 -15.63
CA GLU A 35 3.30 7.60 -15.59
C GLU A 35 2.95 6.53 -16.62
N THR A 36 2.24 5.48 -16.20
CA THR A 36 1.80 4.41 -17.12
C THR A 36 0.87 4.91 -18.23
N ASP A 37 0.19 6.04 -18.01
CA ASP A 37 -0.60 6.69 -19.07
C ASP A 37 0.29 7.12 -20.25
N PHE A 38 1.52 7.63 -20.02
CA PHE A 38 2.45 7.94 -21.13
C PHE A 38 2.90 6.69 -21.88
N ILE A 39 3.14 5.59 -21.15
CA ILE A 39 3.47 4.30 -21.78
C ILE A 39 2.29 3.85 -22.65
N ARG A 40 1.05 3.97 -22.16
CA ARG A 40 -0.15 3.67 -22.94
C ARG A 40 -0.21 4.50 -24.22
N GLU A 41 0.06 5.81 -24.16
CA GLU A 41 0.06 6.68 -25.34
C GLU A 41 1.01 6.18 -26.44
N ILE A 42 2.21 5.72 -26.04
CA ILE A 42 3.19 5.15 -26.97
C ILE A 42 2.65 3.86 -27.59
N VAL A 43 2.16 2.92 -26.76
CA VAL A 43 1.60 1.65 -27.27
C VAL A 43 0.41 1.89 -28.19
N ARG A 44 -0.43 2.89 -27.88
CA ARG A 44 -1.60 3.29 -28.67
C ARG A 44 -1.24 3.85 -30.04
N GLY A 45 -0.08 4.52 -30.16
CA GLY A 45 0.45 4.97 -31.45
C GLY A 45 0.92 3.82 -32.36
N ILE A 46 1.20 2.64 -31.78
CA ILE A 46 1.67 1.44 -32.50
C ILE A 46 0.51 0.53 -32.88
N ILE A 47 -0.43 0.31 -31.95
CA ILE A 47 -1.56 -0.62 -32.13
C ILE A 47 -2.83 0.18 -32.40
N GLY A 48 -3.36 0.07 -33.62
CA GLY A 48 -4.59 0.76 -34.03
C GLY A 48 -5.86 0.30 -33.27
N PRO A 49 -6.90 1.14 -33.23
CA PRO A 49 -8.13 0.88 -32.48
C PRO A 49 -8.91 -0.33 -32.97
N ASP A 50 -8.73 -0.75 -34.23
CA ASP A 50 -9.36 -1.95 -34.77
C ASP A 50 -8.79 -3.25 -34.18
N TYR A 51 -7.53 -3.20 -33.71
CA TYR A 51 -6.82 -4.36 -33.15
C TYR A 51 -6.84 -4.40 -31.63
N ALA A 52 -6.76 -3.24 -30.97
CA ALA A 52 -6.85 -3.13 -29.52
C ALA A 52 -7.85 -2.04 -29.09
N PRO A 53 -9.16 -2.21 -29.30
CA PRO A 53 -10.15 -1.18 -29.00
C PRO A 53 -10.08 -0.69 -27.54
N ALA A 54 -9.85 -1.60 -26.58
CA ALA A 54 -9.74 -1.28 -25.16
C ALA A 54 -8.61 -0.27 -24.89
N LEU A 55 -7.46 -0.39 -25.55
CA LEU A 55 -6.31 0.51 -25.41
C LEU A 55 -6.63 1.98 -25.78
N HIS A 56 -7.63 2.18 -26.64
CA HIS A 56 -8.06 3.50 -27.12
C HIS A 56 -9.19 4.10 -26.27
N LYS A 57 -9.61 3.41 -25.21
CA LYS A 57 -10.57 3.91 -24.22
C LYS A 57 -9.88 4.40 -22.95
N SER A 58 -10.66 5.04 -22.08
CA SER A 58 -10.24 5.25 -20.69
C SER A 58 -10.35 3.93 -19.94
N SER A 59 -9.52 3.71 -18.90
CA SER A 59 -9.52 2.46 -18.13
C SER A 59 -10.90 2.09 -17.58
N PHE A 60 -11.68 3.09 -17.15
CA PHE A 60 -13.04 2.93 -16.64
C PHE A 60 -14.13 2.76 -17.71
N ASP A 61 -13.82 2.99 -18.99
CA ASP A 61 -14.74 2.84 -20.12
C ASP A 61 -14.36 1.65 -21.02
N ALA A 62 -13.24 0.99 -20.76
CA ALA A 62 -12.71 -0.06 -21.63
C ALA A 62 -13.67 -1.25 -21.81
N TYR A 63 -14.48 -1.55 -20.80
CA TYR A 63 -15.48 -2.62 -20.83
C TYR A 63 -16.53 -2.47 -21.94
N VAL A 64 -16.73 -1.27 -22.50
CA VAL A 64 -17.65 -1.07 -23.62
C VAL A 64 -17.16 -1.77 -24.90
N THR A 65 -15.87 -2.12 -24.95
CA THR A 65 -15.24 -2.76 -26.11
C THR A 65 -15.25 -4.29 -26.07
N LEU A 66 -15.57 -4.87 -24.91
CA LEU A 66 -15.70 -6.32 -24.77
C LEU A 66 -16.78 -6.86 -25.69
N LYS A 67 -16.49 -7.95 -26.40
CA LYS A 67 -17.44 -8.59 -27.34
C LYS A 67 -18.42 -9.52 -26.62
N ASP A 68 -17.98 -10.17 -25.56
CA ASP A 68 -18.70 -11.22 -24.82
C ASP A 68 -19.38 -10.71 -23.55
N LYS A 69 -19.97 -9.50 -23.59
CA LYS A 69 -20.60 -8.84 -22.43
C LYS A 69 -21.67 -9.68 -21.73
N GLN A 70 -22.36 -10.55 -22.49
CA GLN A 70 -23.41 -11.45 -22.01
C GLN A 70 -22.94 -12.38 -20.88
N ARG A 71 -21.64 -12.70 -20.82
CA ARG A 71 -21.06 -13.53 -19.74
C ARG A 71 -21.12 -12.84 -18.37
N PHE A 72 -21.36 -11.54 -18.35
CA PHE A 72 -21.40 -10.71 -17.16
C PHE A 72 -22.81 -10.20 -16.86
N ASP A 73 -23.85 -10.79 -17.48
CA ASP A 73 -25.24 -10.40 -17.23
C ASP A 73 -25.57 -10.49 -15.74
N GLY A 74 -26.12 -9.40 -15.21
CA GLY A 74 -26.40 -9.24 -13.77
C GLY A 74 -25.19 -8.87 -12.90
N ASN A 75 -23.97 -8.75 -13.46
CA ASN A 75 -22.77 -8.37 -12.71
C ASN A 75 -21.93 -7.30 -13.44
N THR A 76 -22.38 -6.06 -13.34
CA THR A 76 -21.70 -4.88 -13.91
C THR A 76 -20.27 -4.69 -13.37
N ALA A 77 -20.02 -5.03 -12.12
CA ALA A 77 -18.69 -4.85 -11.51
C ALA A 77 -17.64 -5.78 -12.17
N ASN A 78 -18.01 -7.04 -12.42
CA ASN A 78 -17.14 -7.97 -13.12
C ASN A 78 -16.93 -7.56 -14.59
N LEU A 79 -17.96 -7.05 -15.27
CA LEU A 79 -17.83 -6.53 -16.63
C LEU A 79 -16.80 -5.39 -16.71
N ILE A 80 -16.91 -4.42 -15.79
CA ILE A 80 -15.98 -3.29 -15.72
C ILE A 80 -14.57 -3.77 -15.41
N SER A 81 -14.42 -4.70 -14.45
CA SER A 81 -13.12 -5.25 -14.07
C SER A 81 -12.46 -5.99 -15.24
N ALA A 82 -13.21 -6.82 -15.97
CA ALA A 82 -12.70 -7.54 -17.14
C ALA A 82 -12.25 -6.58 -18.26
N GLY A 83 -13.01 -5.51 -18.53
CA GLY A 83 -12.62 -4.51 -19.51
C GLY A 83 -11.37 -3.74 -19.09
N PHE A 84 -11.24 -3.47 -17.79
CA PHE A 84 -10.05 -2.85 -17.22
C PHE A 84 -8.82 -3.77 -17.30
N GLU A 85 -8.96 -5.06 -17.02
CA GLU A 85 -7.92 -6.06 -17.19
C GLU A 85 -7.43 -6.13 -18.64
N GLU A 86 -8.35 -6.20 -19.61
CA GLU A 86 -8.02 -6.17 -21.04
C GLU A 86 -7.24 -4.87 -21.38
N HIS A 87 -7.73 -3.72 -20.94
CA HIS A 87 -7.04 -2.43 -21.12
C HIS A 87 -5.63 -2.43 -20.52
N ALA A 88 -5.44 -2.96 -19.31
CA ALA A 88 -4.14 -3.04 -18.66
C ALA A 88 -3.18 -4.02 -19.38
N SER A 89 -3.71 -5.14 -19.89
CA SER A 89 -2.93 -6.20 -20.53
C SER A 89 -2.10 -5.73 -21.73
N PHE A 90 -2.57 -4.71 -22.46
CA PHE A 90 -1.83 -4.12 -23.57
C PHE A 90 -0.62 -3.29 -23.12
N VAL A 91 -0.67 -2.71 -21.91
CA VAL A 91 0.33 -1.74 -21.43
C VAL A 91 1.39 -2.42 -20.56
N ILE A 92 1.01 -3.46 -19.82
CA ILE A 92 1.90 -4.18 -18.89
C ILE A 92 3.22 -4.67 -19.54
N PRO A 93 3.22 -5.28 -20.75
CA PRO A 93 4.47 -5.71 -21.37
C PRO A 93 5.47 -4.56 -21.58
N ALA A 94 4.97 -3.37 -21.92
CA ALA A 94 5.81 -2.18 -22.07
C ALA A 94 6.33 -1.67 -20.72
N ILE A 95 5.50 -1.70 -19.66
CA ILE A 95 5.93 -1.39 -18.28
C ILE A 95 7.08 -2.30 -17.86
N GLU A 96 6.98 -3.60 -18.10
CA GLU A 96 8.05 -4.55 -17.76
C GLU A 96 9.35 -4.29 -18.52
N LYS A 97 9.29 -3.81 -19.77
CA LYS A 97 10.48 -3.41 -20.52
C LYS A 97 11.13 -2.15 -19.94
N VAL A 98 10.34 -1.20 -19.46
CA VAL A 98 10.83 0.00 -18.76
C VAL A 98 11.51 -0.39 -17.46
N ILE A 99 10.90 -1.27 -16.66
CA ILE A 99 11.52 -1.81 -15.44
C ILE A 99 12.83 -2.50 -15.78
N LYS A 100 12.81 -3.42 -16.75
CA LYS A 100 14.02 -4.14 -17.18
C LYS A 100 15.15 -3.18 -17.55
N ARG A 101 14.86 -2.13 -18.33
CA ARG A 101 15.86 -1.14 -18.73
C ARG A 101 16.49 -0.44 -17.53
N ALA A 102 15.68 0.03 -16.59
CA ALA A 102 16.19 0.69 -15.38
C ALA A 102 17.03 -0.27 -14.52
N VAL A 103 16.62 -1.54 -14.39
CA VAL A 103 17.39 -2.56 -13.66
C VAL A 103 18.73 -2.84 -14.35
N ASP A 104 18.74 -3.02 -15.67
CA ASP A 104 19.95 -3.28 -16.46
C ASP A 104 20.93 -2.08 -16.41
N ASP A 105 20.41 -0.85 -16.32
CA ASP A 105 21.19 0.39 -16.23
C ASP A 105 21.55 0.81 -14.78
N TYR A 106 21.09 0.08 -13.76
CA TYR A 106 21.22 0.42 -12.33
C TYR A 106 20.58 1.76 -11.92
N ASP A 107 19.52 2.18 -12.62
CA ASP A 107 18.79 3.42 -12.34
C ASP A 107 17.64 3.18 -11.37
N ASP A 108 17.50 4.08 -10.39
CA ASP A 108 16.31 4.12 -9.54
C ASP A 108 15.11 4.62 -10.35
N LEU A 109 13.96 3.98 -10.16
CA LEU A 109 12.75 4.21 -10.94
C LEU A 109 11.51 4.23 -10.06
N VAL A 110 10.64 5.22 -10.28
CA VAL A 110 9.25 5.23 -9.80
C VAL A 110 8.32 5.12 -11.01
N ILE A 111 7.43 4.14 -11.03
CA ILE A 111 6.33 4.06 -11.99
C ILE A 111 5.02 4.25 -11.23
N GLU A 112 4.16 5.14 -11.72
CA GLU A 112 2.81 5.33 -11.18
C GLU A 112 1.75 5.06 -12.24
N GLY A 113 0.66 4.42 -11.83
CA GLY A 113 -0.60 4.53 -12.55
C GLY A 113 -1.53 3.34 -12.50
N VAL A 114 -2.65 3.46 -13.20
CA VAL A 114 -3.76 2.51 -13.08
C VAL A 114 -3.43 1.15 -13.68
N HIS A 115 -2.49 1.07 -14.63
CA HIS A 115 -2.10 -0.18 -15.29
C HIS A 115 -1.21 -1.08 -14.43
N LEU A 116 -0.77 -0.61 -13.25
CA LEU A 116 -0.01 -1.41 -12.30
C LEU A 116 -0.97 -2.31 -11.51
N VAL A 117 -1.32 -3.45 -12.10
CA VAL A 117 -2.27 -4.42 -11.54
C VAL A 117 -1.50 -5.56 -10.85
N PRO A 118 -1.63 -5.72 -9.52
CA PRO A 118 -1.07 -6.88 -8.82
C PRO A 118 -1.54 -8.20 -9.43
N GLY A 119 -0.65 -9.18 -9.55
CA GLY A 119 -0.93 -10.47 -10.21
C GLY A 119 -0.70 -10.50 -11.71
N PHE A 120 -0.71 -9.34 -12.38
CA PHE A 120 -0.49 -9.26 -13.83
C PHE A 120 0.94 -8.85 -14.20
N LEU A 121 1.64 -8.15 -13.31
CA LEU A 121 3.06 -7.85 -13.46
C LEU A 121 3.90 -8.95 -12.83
N ASP A 122 4.81 -9.54 -13.60
CA ASP A 122 5.81 -10.48 -13.06
C ASP A 122 6.98 -9.70 -12.47
N ILE A 123 6.83 -9.27 -11.22
CA ILE A 123 7.87 -8.54 -10.48
C ILE A 123 8.97 -9.45 -9.91
N GLU A 124 8.70 -10.75 -9.78
CA GLU A 124 9.64 -11.70 -9.16
C GLU A 124 10.93 -11.81 -9.98
N LYS A 125 10.81 -11.74 -11.31
CA LYS A 125 11.97 -11.78 -12.22
C LYS A 125 12.99 -10.66 -12.00
N PHE A 126 12.61 -9.57 -11.35
CA PHE A 126 13.49 -8.41 -11.11
C PHE A 126 14.07 -8.36 -9.69
N LYS A 127 13.52 -9.11 -8.72
CA LYS A 127 13.93 -9.01 -7.30
C LYS A 127 15.38 -9.44 -7.04
N LYS A 128 15.93 -10.28 -7.91
CA LYS A 128 17.34 -10.70 -7.81
C LYS A 128 18.27 -9.49 -7.98
N ASP A 129 17.94 -8.60 -8.89
CA ASP A 129 18.84 -7.53 -9.35
C ASP A 129 18.41 -6.13 -8.87
N ALA A 130 17.17 -5.96 -8.42
CA ALA A 130 16.62 -4.69 -7.93
C ALA A 130 15.82 -4.84 -6.62
N SER A 131 15.69 -3.73 -5.89
CA SER A 131 14.81 -3.62 -4.73
C SER A 131 13.42 -3.18 -5.19
N ILE A 132 12.51 -4.14 -5.35
CA ILE A 132 11.16 -3.88 -5.85
C ILE A 132 10.21 -3.57 -4.69
N HIS A 133 9.55 -2.42 -4.75
CA HIS A 133 8.50 -2.03 -3.81
C HIS A 133 7.22 -1.71 -4.58
N PHE A 134 6.20 -2.56 -4.44
CA PHE A 134 4.90 -2.36 -5.10
C PHE A 134 3.87 -1.97 -4.04
N PHE A 135 3.13 -0.89 -4.30
CA PHE A 135 2.05 -0.38 -3.47
C PHE A 135 0.78 -0.20 -4.30
N VAL A 136 -0.37 -0.41 -3.67
CA VAL A 136 -1.65 0.08 -4.18
C VAL A 136 -2.17 1.17 -3.25
N LEU A 137 -2.40 2.37 -3.80
CA LEU A 137 -3.04 3.45 -3.06
C LEU A 137 -4.56 3.34 -3.19
N THR A 138 -5.25 3.62 -2.09
CA THR A 138 -6.71 3.70 -2.05
C THR A 138 -7.15 4.93 -1.26
N ALA A 139 -8.43 5.22 -1.27
CA ALA A 139 -9.07 6.20 -0.42
C ALA A 139 -10.50 5.74 -0.11
N ASP A 140 -11.07 6.25 0.97
CA ASP A 140 -12.49 6.07 1.25
C ASP A 140 -13.34 6.68 0.14
N GLU A 141 -14.54 6.14 -0.07
CA GLU A 141 -15.35 6.47 -1.24
C GLU A 141 -15.67 7.96 -1.34
N GLU A 142 -16.04 8.59 -0.23
CA GLU A 142 -16.35 10.02 -0.18
C GLU A 142 -15.12 10.88 -0.52
N VAL A 143 -13.96 10.56 0.05
CA VAL A 143 -12.68 11.25 -0.24
C VAL A 143 -12.28 11.04 -1.70
N HIS A 144 -12.43 9.82 -2.21
CA HIS A 144 -12.15 9.48 -3.61
C HIS A 144 -13.07 10.29 -4.54
N LYS A 145 -14.36 10.35 -4.24
CA LYS A 145 -15.37 11.10 -5.01
C LYS A 145 -15.04 12.58 -5.04
N GLU A 146 -14.75 13.17 -3.88
CA GLU A 146 -14.40 14.59 -3.77
C GLU A 146 -13.16 14.92 -4.62
N ARG A 147 -12.09 14.12 -4.49
CA ARG A 147 -10.85 14.31 -5.27
C ARG A 147 -11.08 14.10 -6.76
N PHE A 148 -11.90 13.11 -7.13
CA PHE A 148 -12.25 12.83 -8.52
C PHE A 148 -13.01 14.01 -9.16
N VAL A 149 -14.00 14.58 -8.45
CA VAL A 149 -14.74 15.78 -8.88
C VAL A 149 -13.79 16.98 -9.03
N LYS A 150 -12.95 17.25 -8.02
CA LYS A 150 -11.97 18.35 -8.07
C LYS A 150 -11.03 18.22 -9.27
N ARG A 151 -10.57 17.00 -9.58
CA ARG A 151 -9.73 16.73 -10.76
C ARG A 151 -10.48 16.98 -12.06
N ALA A 152 -11.73 16.51 -12.19
CA ALA A 152 -12.53 16.73 -13.40
C ALA A 152 -12.76 18.21 -13.68
N MET A 153 -13.05 19.02 -12.64
CA MET A 153 -13.20 20.46 -12.75
C MET A 153 -11.92 21.16 -13.23
N LYS A 154 -10.75 20.79 -12.68
CA LYS A 154 -9.46 21.38 -13.08
C LYS A 154 -9.10 21.12 -14.55
N ILE A 155 -9.44 19.95 -15.08
CA ILE A 155 -9.09 19.54 -16.45
C ILE A 155 -10.09 20.10 -17.49
N LYS A 156 -11.11 20.87 -17.07
CA LYS A 156 -12.21 21.36 -17.94
C LYS A 156 -12.91 20.24 -18.75
N ARG A 157 -12.85 18.99 -18.27
CA ARG A 157 -13.60 17.87 -18.84
C ARG A 157 -15.01 17.94 -18.26
N GLY A 158 -15.92 18.60 -18.97
CA GLY A 158 -17.30 18.83 -18.52
C GLY A 158 -18.13 17.55 -18.34
N GLY A 159 -19.25 17.68 -17.61
CA GLY A 159 -20.43 16.79 -17.54
C GLY A 159 -20.16 15.29 -17.40
N LYS A 160 -19.96 14.59 -18.52
CA LYS A 160 -19.88 13.13 -18.63
C LYS A 160 -18.77 12.50 -17.78
N HIS A 161 -17.68 13.20 -17.50
CA HIS A 161 -16.58 12.63 -16.69
C HIS A 161 -16.99 12.36 -15.24
N LEU A 162 -17.98 13.08 -14.71
CA LEU A 162 -18.52 12.86 -13.36
C LEU A 162 -19.39 11.61 -13.27
N GLU A 163 -20.00 11.20 -14.39
CA GLU A 163 -20.87 10.03 -14.48
C GLU A 163 -20.08 8.72 -14.27
N TYR A 164 -18.78 8.72 -14.55
CA TYR A 164 -17.90 7.55 -14.47
C TYR A 164 -17.28 7.28 -13.08
N PHE A 165 -17.73 7.97 -12.03
CA PHE A 165 -17.15 7.75 -10.70
C PHE A 165 -17.38 6.30 -10.23
N LYS A 166 -18.55 5.72 -10.53
CA LYS A 166 -18.90 4.36 -10.12
C LYS A 166 -17.93 3.34 -10.73
N GLU A 167 -17.63 3.45 -12.01
CA GLU A 167 -16.69 2.63 -12.75
C GLU A 167 -15.28 2.79 -12.17
N ASN A 168 -14.87 4.03 -11.88
CA ASN A 168 -13.57 4.29 -11.26
C ASN A 168 -13.45 3.69 -9.85
N ARG A 169 -14.54 3.73 -9.07
CA ARG A 169 -14.60 3.12 -7.74
C ARG A 169 -14.54 1.60 -7.82
N ILE A 170 -15.19 1.00 -8.81
CA ILE A 170 -15.09 -0.44 -9.08
C ILE A 170 -13.65 -0.83 -9.41
N ILE A 171 -12.95 -0.07 -10.25
CA ILE A 171 -11.53 -0.29 -10.55
C ILE A 171 -10.66 -0.14 -9.29
N ASN A 172 -10.92 0.87 -8.45
CA ASN A 172 -10.21 1.01 -7.17
C ASN A 172 -10.36 -0.24 -6.31
N ASN A 173 -11.60 -0.71 -6.13
CA ASN A 173 -11.90 -1.88 -5.32
C ASN A 173 -11.28 -3.15 -5.90
N TYR A 174 -11.27 -3.27 -7.24
CA TYR A 174 -10.60 -4.35 -7.95
C TYR A 174 -9.08 -4.34 -7.69
N LEU A 175 -8.41 -3.20 -7.82
CA LEU A 175 -6.97 -3.06 -7.53
C LEU A 175 -6.64 -3.39 -6.08
N VAL A 176 -7.45 -2.93 -5.13
CA VAL A 176 -7.29 -3.25 -3.71
C VAL A 176 -7.45 -4.76 -3.48
N LYS A 177 -8.47 -5.38 -4.07
CA LYS A 177 -8.67 -6.84 -4.00
C LYS A 177 -7.46 -7.60 -4.54
N GLN A 178 -6.99 -7.23 -5.74
CA GLN A 178 -5.81 -7.85 -6.35
C GLN A 178 -4.57 -7.66 -5.48
N ALA A 179 -4.38 -6.49 -4.87
CA ALA A 179 -3.26 -6.25 -3.98
C ALA A 179 -3.27 -7.16 -2.75
N LEU A 180 -4.43 -7.30 -2.10
CA LEU A 180 -4.58 -8.19 -0.94
C LEU A 180 -4.31 -9.66 -1.31
N GLU A 181 -4.86 -10.13 -2.42
CA GLU A 181 -4.65 -11.51 -2.93
C GLU A 181 -3.16 -11.79 -3.22
N HIS A 182 -2.43 -10.81 -3.73
CA HIS A 182 -1.02 -10.93 -4.10
C HIS A 182 -0.05 -10.39 -3.02
N ARG A 183 -0.55 -10.10 -1.81
CA ARG A 183 0.25 -9.58 -0.67
C ARG A 183 1.03 -8.29 -0.99
N VAL A 184 0.49 -7.46 -1.87
CA VAL A 184 0.97 -6.11 -2.17
C VAL A 184 0.36 -5.15 -1.13
N PRO A 185 1.18 -4.34 -0.43
CA PRO A 185 0.68 -3.37 0.53
C PRO A 185 -0.36 -2.40 -0.05
N VAL A 186 -1.47 -2.23 0.67
CA VAL A 186 -2.51 -1.25 0.34
C VAL A 186 -2.43 -0.10 1.32
N ILE A 187 -2.27 1.12 0.82
CA ILE A 187 -2.11 2.31 1.68
C ILE A 187 -3.27 3.27 1.43
N ASN A 188 -4.04 3.56 2.48
CA ASN A 188 -5.09 4.56 2.45
C ASN A 188 -4.48 5.97 2.45
N ASN A 189 -4.66 6.69 1.35
CA ASN A 189 -4.10 8.02 1.14
C ASN A 189 -5.00 9.10 1.74
N LEU A 190 -4.91 9.34 3.04
CA LEU A 190 -5.64 10.40 3.74
C LEU A 190 -4.86 11.72 3.71
N ASP A 191 -3.63 11.68 4.21
CA ASP A 191 -2.66 12.77 4.20
C ASP A 191 -1.39 12.38 3.42
N ILE A 192 -0.82 13.35 2.72
CA ILE A 192 0.36 13.13 1.85
C ILE A 192 1.59 12.75 2.68
N ASN A 193 1.84 13.45 3.79
CA ASN A 193 3.04 13.22 4.60
C ASN A 193 2.95 11.90 5.34
N GLU A 194 1.80 11.58 5.93
CA GLU A 194 1.59 10.29 6.58
C GLU A 194 1.72 9.12 5.60
N THR A 195 1.09 9.23 4.43
CA THR A 195 1.18 8.21 3.37
C THR A 195 2.63 8.00 2.95
N LYS A 196 3.37 9.09 2.74
CA LYS A 196 4.80 9.05 2.40
C LYS A 196 5.61 8.36 3.50
N LYS A 197 5.43 8.73 4.78
CA LYS A 197 6.13 8.09 5.91
C LYS A 197 5.89 6.57 5.95
N ARG A 198 4.64 6.13 5.77
CA ARG A 198 4.31 4.69 5.74
C ARG A 198 4.97 3.96 4.57
N MET A 199 5.00 4.58 3.38
CA MET A 199 5.72 4.01 2.24
C MET A 199 7.22 3.92 2.52
N LEU A 200 7.82 4.95 3.12
CA LEU A 200 9.23 4.96 3.46
C LEU A 200 9.60 3.89 4.50
N SER A 201 8.74 3.64 5.50
CA SER A 201 8.99 2.59 6.50
C SER A 201 8.95 1.18 5.90
N LEU A 202 8.20 0.99 4.80
CA LEU A 202 8.19 -0.23 3.98
C LEU A 202 9.37 -0.32 3.00
N ILE A 203 9.91 0.82 2.57
CA ILE A 203 11.02 0.87 1.59
C ILE A 203 12.38 0.73 2.28
N LYS A 204 12.64 1.54 3.30
CA LYS A 204 13.97 1.65 3.93
C LYS A 204 14.22 0.58 5.00
N GLU A 205 13.16 0.00 5.58
CA GLU A 205 13.24 -1.03 6.62
C GLU A 205 14.20 -0.70 7.77
N ILE A 206 14.22 0.58 8.21
CA ILE A 206 14.99 1.02 9.38
C ILE A 206 14.28 0.50 10.61
N CYS A 207 14.70 -0.67 11.11
CA CYS A 207 13.99 -1.38 12.17
C CYS A 207 14.85 -1.60 13.42
N LYS A 208 14.19 -1.62 14.58
CA LYS A 208 14.79 -1.96 15.87
C LYS A 208 13.91 -2.95 16.62
N GLU A 209 14.53 -3.88 17.33
CA GLU A 209 13.83 -4.71 18.31
C GLU A 209 13.69 -3.94 19.62
N MET A 210 12.49 -3.92 20.16
CA MET A 210 12.15 -3.23 21.40
C MET A 210 11.34 -4.19 22.28
N ILE A 211 11.60 -4.14 23.58
CA ILE A 211 10.86 -4.91 24.57
C ILE A 211 9.87 -3.96 25.23
N PHE A 212 8.60 -4.34 25.20
CA PHE A 212 7.48 -3.61 25.75
C PHE A 212 7.02 -4.28 27.04
N GLN A 213 6.50 -3.47 27.97
CA GLN A 213 5.86 -3.95 29.19
C GLN A 213 4.60 -3.14 29.45
N HIS A 214 3.47 -3.65 28.99
CA HIS A 214 2.16 -3.02 29.20
C HIS A 214 1.02 -4.02 29.02
N SER A 215 -0.15 -3.71 29.56
CA SER A 215 -1.36 -4.52 29.36
C SER A 215 -1.97 -4.31 27.98
N VAL A 216 -2.99 -5.11 27.66
CA VAL A 216 -3.80 -4.99 26.43
C VAL A 216 -4.50 -3.61 26.35
N ASP A 217 -4.80 -2.96 27.47
CA ASP A 217 -5.48 -1.66 27.49
C ASP A 217 -4.62 -0.53 26.93
N GLN A 218 -3.29 -0.70 26.89
CA GLN A 218 -2.35 0.29 26.38
C GLN A 218 -2.02 0.10 24.88
N LEU A 219 -2.60 -0.92 24.22
CA LEU A 219 -2.40 -1.18 22.78
C LEU A 219 -2.79 0.00 21.90
N GLU A 220 -3.84 0.72 22.26
CA GLU A 220 -4.27 1.90 21.51
C GLU A 220 -3.22 3.00 21.55
N LEU A 221 -2.64 3.26 22.73
CA LEU A 221 -1.57 4.24 22.88
C LEU A 221 -0.30 3.83 22.13
N GLU A 222 0.09 2.56 22.22
CA GLU A 222 1.26 2.01 21.53
C GLU A 222 1.13 2.18 20.00
N THR A 223 0.00 1.72 19.44
CA THR A 223 -0.26 1.78 18.01
C THR A 223 -0.44 3.21 17.49
N ASP A 224 -1.02 4.12 18.28
CA ASP A 224 -1.12 5.54 17.93
C ASP A 224 0.27 6.20 17.81
N ILE A 225 1.14 5.97 18.80
CA ILE A 225 2.51 6.51 18.77
C ILE A 225 3.26 5.95 17.56
N ILE A 226 3.29 4.62 17.40
CA ILE A 226 4.09 3.99 16.35
C ILE A 226 3.55 4.34 14.97
N LEU A 227 2.25 4.14 14.72
CA LEU A 227 1.68 4.18 13.38
C LEU A 227 1.19 5.58 12.97
N ASN A 228 0.42 6.27 13.82
CA ASN A 228 -0.15 7.58 13.47
C ASN A 228 0.91 8.68 13.57
N LYS A 229 1.58 8.79 14.71
CA LYS A 229 2.47 9.93 14.98
C LYS A 229 3.78 9.84 14.21
N TYR A 230 4.41 8.67 14.21
CA TYR A 230 5.73 8.48 13.63
C TYR A 230 5.73 7.76 12.27
N GLY A 231 4.59 7.26 11.80
CA GLY A 231 4.50 6.57 10.50
C GLY A 231 5.29 5.26 10.45
N GLY A 232 5.52 4.66 11.62
CA GLY A 232 6.21 3.39 11.78
C GLY A 232 5.35 2.18 11.41
N ARG A 233 5.92 0.99 11.62
CA ARG A 233 5.31 -0.31 11.34
C ARG A 233 5.69 -1.32 12.40
N ILE A 234 4.73 -2.12 12.84
CA ILE A 234 4.97 -3.25 13.75
C ILE A 234 5.09 -4.53 12.90
N MET A 235 6.28 -5.13 12.84
CA MET A 235 6.53 -6.30 12.00
C MET A 235 6.01 -7.60 12.62
N ASP A 236 6.30 -7.78 13.89
CA ASP A 236 5.98 -8.98 14.65
C ASP A 236 5.77 -8.66 16.12
N VAL A 237 5.24 -9.64 16.83
CA VAL A 237 5.17 -9.68 18.28
C VAL A 237 5.70 -11.04 18.75
N SER A 238 6.50 -11.03 19.81
CA SER A 238 7.07 -12.24 20.42
C SER A 238 6.79 -12.25 21.92
N TYR A 239 6.15 -13.32 22.40
CA TYR A 239 5.81 -13.52 23.82
C TYR A 239 6.76 -14.52 24.47
N PHE A 240 7.33 -14.16 25.62
CA PHE A 240 8.23 -15.03 26.39
C PHE A 240 7.43 -15.81 27.43
N LEU A 241 7.08 -17.06 27.10
CA LEU A 241 6.24 -17.89 27.96
C LEU A 241 7.10 -18.77 28.89
N PRO A 242 6.81 -18.83 30.21
CA PRO A 242 7.50 -19.72 31.13
C PRO A 242 7.46 -21.19 30.69
N GLY A 243 8.60 -21.87 30.75
CA GLY A 243 8.72 -23.28 30.36
C GLY A 243 8.96 -23.53 28.86
N PHE A 244 8.99 -22.49 28.02
CA PHE A 244 9.32 -22.59 26.60
C PHE A 244 10.74 -22.07 26.33
N GLY A 245 11.52 -22.81 25.53
CA GLY A 245 12.88 -22.41 25.13
C GLY A 245 12.90 -21.34 24.03
N GLU A 246 11.82 -21.21 23.26
CA GLU A 246 11.65 -20.22 22.21
C GLU A 246 10.38 -19.38 22.43
N PRO A 247 10.41 -18.07 22.11
CA PRO A 247 9.24 -17.23 22.27
C PRO A 247 8.15 -17.55 21.25
N LEU A 248 6.88 -17.39 21.64
CA LEU A 248 5.75 -17.47 20.73
C LEU A 248 5.76 -16.23 19.81
N ARG A 249 6.19 -16.40 18.56
CA ARG A 249 6.29 -15.31 17.58
C ARG A 249 5.11 -15.31 16.61
N ARG A 250 4.47 -14.15 16.45
CA ARG A 250 3.42 -13.92 15.46
C ARG A 250 3.84 -12.78 14.53
N LYS A 251 3.86 -13.06 13.22
CA LYS A 251 4.02 -12.02 12.20
C LYS A 251 2.70 -11.25 12.08
N VAL A 252 2.73 -9.95 12.33
CA VAL A 252 1.53 -9.10 12.30
C VAL A 252 1.58 -8.09 11.16
N ASN A 253 2.76 -7.54 10.86
CA ASN A 253 2.99 -6.61 9.78
C ASN A 253 1.97 -5.46 9.68
N VAL A 254 1.74 -4.75 10.79
CA VAL A 254 0.75 -3.66 10.88
C VAL A 254 1.42 -2.34 10.52
N TYR A 255 0.95 -1.70 9.45
CA TYR A 255 1.43 -0.39 8.97
C TYR A 255 0.29 0.61 8.67
N ASP A 256 -0.97 0.16 8.68
CA ASP A 256 -2.14 1.03 8.52
C ASP A 256 -2.82 1.25 9.88
N PRO A 257 -2.87 2.49 10.40
CA PRO A 257 -3.63 2.81 11.61
C PRO A 257 -5.11 2.47 11.52
N SER A 258 -5.69 2.49 10.31
CA SER A 258 -7.09 2.09 10.14
C SER A 258 -7.30 0.60 10.35
N GLU A 259 -6.29 -0.24 10.08
CA GLU A 259 -6.27 -1.66 10.43
C GLU A 259 -6.11 -1.85 11.94
N ALA A 260 -5.15 -1.13 12.55
CA ALA A 260 -4.93 -1.17 14.01
C ALA A 260 -6.18 -0.77 14.80
N LYS A 261 -6.84 0.32 14.41
CA LYS A 261 -8.07 0.81 15.03
C LYS A 261 -9.22 -0.21 14.92
N ARG A 262 -9.39 -0.84 13.75
CA ARG A 262 -10.37 -1.92 13.56
C ARG A 262 -10.09 -3.12 14.44
N PHE A 263 -8.82 -3.51 14.61
CA PHE A 263 -8.44 -4.59 15.50
C PHE A 263 -8.77 -4.27 16.97
N ILE A 264 -8.44 -3.07 17.44
CA ILE A 264 -8.74 -2.62 18.81
C ILE A 264 -10.25 -2.58 19.04
N GLN A 265 -11.02 -2.05 18.10
CA GLN A 265 -12.49 -2.03 18.18
C GLN A 265 -13.07 -3.44 18.28
N GLN A 266 -12.59 -4.39 17.45
CA GLN A 266 -13.01 -5.79 17.52
C GLN A 266 -12.66 -6.47 18.85
N LEU A 267 -11.56 -6.07 19.50
CA LEU A 267 -11.23 -6.56 20.83
C LEU A 267 -12.21 -6.02 21.88
N GLN A 268 -12.58 -4.75 21.80
CA GLN A 268 -13.56 -4.14 22.71
C GLN A 268 -14.97 -4.75 22.55
N GLU A 269 -15.37 -5.03 21.31
CA GLU A 269 -16.68 -5.63 21.00
C GLU A 269 -16.76 -7.13 21.34
N ASN A 270 -15.62 -7.81 21.54
CA ASN A 270 -15.56 -9.24 21.84
C ASN A 270 -14.81 -9.52 23.16
N PRO A 271 -15.53 -9.51 24.30
CA PRO A 271 -14.92 -9.71 25.63
C PRO A 271 -14.13 -11.00 25.78
N LYS A 272 -14.58 -12.08 25.12
CA LYS A 272 -13.85 -13.36 25.15
C LYS A 272 -12.49 -13.23 24.47
N ARG A 273 -12.45 -12.64 23.27
CA ARG A 273 -11.21 -12.43 22.51
C ARG A 273 -10.25 -11.50 23.25
N LYS A 274 -10.77 -10.46 23.91
CA LYS A 274 -9.96 -9.58 24.77
C LYS A 274 -9.31 -10.37 25.91
N LYS A 275 -10.12 -11.15 26.64
CA LYS A 275 -9.66 -11.98 27.76
C LYS A 275 -8.61 -13.02 27.34
N ASP A 276 -8.76 -13.64 26.17
CA ASP A 276 -7.78 -14.59 25.64
C ASP A 276 -6.42 -13.91 25.36
N LEU A 277 -6.44 -12.67 24.85
CA LEU A 277 -5.23 -11.88 24.61
C LEU A 277 -4.60 -11.37 25.93
N GLU A 278 -5.42 -10.93 26.88
CA GLU A 278 -4.98 -10.54 28.23
C GLU A 278 -4.29 -11.72 28.92
N GLY A 279 -4.87 -12.92 28.87
CA GLY A 279 -4.24 -14.12 29.41
C GLY A 279 -2.88 -14.42 28.77
N LEU A 280 -2.73 -14.20 27.46
CA LEU A 280 -1.43 -14.34 26.79
C LEU A 280 -0.40 -13.32 27.29
N TYR A 281 -0.82 -12.06 27.50
CA TYR A 281 0.03 -11.00 28.03
C TYR A 281 0.44 -11.32 29.47
N GLU A 282 -0.50 -11.73 30.32
CA GLU A 282 -0.25 -12.11 31.71
C GLU A 282 0.75 -13.28 31.82
N LEU A 283 0.62 -14.29 30.97
CA LEU A 283 1.56 -15.42 30.92
C LEU A 283 3.00 -14.99 30.61
N SER A 284 3.19 -13.90 29.87
CA SER A 284 4.51 -13.33 29.61
C SER A 284 4.89 -12.19 30.55
N GLY A 285 4.16 -12.00 31.66
CA GLY A 285 4.40 -10.92 32.63
C GLY A 285 4.14 -9.52 32.05
N ASN A 286 3.24 -9.43 31.06
CA ASN A 286 3.01 -8.28 30.19
C ASN A 286 4.23 -7.87 29.35
N VAL A 287 5.30 -8.67 29.36
CA VAL A 287 6.52 -8.40 28.61
C VAL A 287 6.45 -9.07 27.24
N HIS A 288 6.69 -8.30 26.20
CA HIS A 288 6.66 -8.79 24.83
C HIS A 288 7.65 -8.01 23.96
N ARG A 289 8.15 -8.62 22.89
CA ARG A 289 9.09 -7.99 21.97
C ARG A 289 8.41 -7.67 20.65
N HIS A 290 8.65 -6.47 20.15
CA HIS A 290 8.30 -6.06 18.80
C HIS A 290 9.55 -5.75 18.00
N ARG A 291 9.58 -6.16 16.73
CA ARG A 291 10.41 -5.51 15.72
C ARG A 291 9.62 -4.38 15.08
N ILE A 292 10.06 -3.14 15.28
CA ILE A 292 9.39 -1.93 14.77
C ILE A 292 10.27 -1.27 13.72
N CYS A 293 9.67 -0.78 12.64
CA CYS A 293 10.37 -0.03 11.59
C CYS A 293 9.86 1.41 11.51
N ALA A 294 10.71 2.33 11.07
CA ALA A 294 10.43 3.76 10.94
C ALA A 294 10.75 4.29 9.52
N PRO A 295 10.20 5.46 9.13
CA PRO A 295 10.50 6.09 7.84
C PRO A 295 11.94 6.63 7.71
N ASP A 296 12.59 6.94 8.83
CA ASP A 296 13.93 7.51 8.94
C ASP A 296 14.46 7.32 10.38
N GLU A 297 15.76 7.55 10.55
CA GLU A 297 16.44 7.38 11.85
C GLU A 297 15.95 8.38 12.90
N GLU A 298 15.71 9.64 12.51
CA GLU A 298 15.19 10.68 13.41
C GLU A 298 13.82 10.29 13.98
N SER A 299 12.91 9.82 13.14
CA SER A 299 11.60 9.32 13.54
C SER A 299 11.71 8.08 14.44
N LEU A 300 12.68 7.18 14.18
CA LEU A 300 12.91 6.02 15.04
C LEU A 300 13.36 6.43 16.44
N GLU A 301 14.34 7.34 16.53
CA GLU A 301 14.88 7.81 17.81
C GLU A 301 13.83 8.58 18.61
N ALA A 302 13.08 9.48 17.96
CA ALA A 302 12.01 10.22 18.59
C ALA A 302 10.88 9.30 19.08
N MET A 303 10.52 8.28 18.28
CA MET A 303 9.54 7.26 18.64
C MET A 303 9.96 6.48 19.88
N ILE A 304 11.21 5.99 19.93
CA ILE A 304 11.75 5.26 21.09
C ILE A 304 11.65 6.12 22.35
N LYS A 305 12.12 7.37 22.26
CA LYS A 305 12.09 8.30 23.40
C LYS A 305 10.67 8.55 23.91
N GLU A 306 9.70 8.68 23.03
CA GLU A 306 8.30 8.86 23.44
C GLU A 306 7.72 7.59 24.08
N LEU A 307 7.99 6.41 23.51
CA LEU A 307 7.57 5.13 24.09
C LEU A 307 8.17 4.92 25.49
N GLU A 308 9.44 5.29 25.69
CA GLU A 308 10.10 5.28 27.01
C GLU A 308 9.41 6.26 27.98
N ASN A 309 9.17 7.51 27.56
CA ASN A 309 8.52 8.53 28.39
C ASN A 309 7.08 8.15 28.77
N LYS A 310 6.39 7.38 27.94
CA LYS A 310 5.04 6.86 28.19
C LYS A 310 5.05 5.58 29.03
N GLY A 311 6.22 5.08 29.42
CA GLY A 311 6.37 3.88 30.24
C GLY A 311 5.97 2.59 29.52
N LEU A 312 6.03 2.57 28.18
CA LEU A 312 5.64 1.40 27.39
C LEU A 312 6.81 0.43 27.19
N LEU A 313 8.05 0.90 27.23
CA LEU A 313 9.23 0.05 27.07
C LEU A 313 9.68 -0.56 28.39
N TYR A 314 10.07 -1.83 28.34
CA TYR A 314 10.68 -2.53 29.45
C TYR A 314 12.06 -1.91 29.76
N GLN A 315 12.18 -1.28 30.91
CA GLN A 315 13.46 -0.82 31.42
C GLN A 315 14.12 -1.98 32.15
N ILE A 316 15.24 -2.48 31.62
CA ILE A 316 16.13 -3.32 32.43
C ILE A 316 16.65 -2.39 33.51
N ASN A 317 16.20 -2.58 34.75
CA ASN A 317 16.86 -1.96 35.90
C ASN A 317 18.35 -2.26 35.76
N LYS A 318 19.15 -1.22 35.51
CA LYS A 318 20.60 -1.28 35.65
C LYS A 318 20.86 -1.30 37.15
N ASP A 319 20.65 -2.45 37.75
CA ASP A 319 21.26 -2.80 39.03
C ASP A 319 22.69 -3.28 38.78
#